data_AF-A0A6J6I1W2-F1
#
_entry.id   AF-A0A6J6I1W2-F1
#
_cell.length_a   1.000
_cell.length_b   1.000
_cell.length_c   1.000
_cell.angle_alpha   90.00
_cell.angle_beta   90.00
_cell.angle_gamma   90.00
#
_symmetry.space_group_name_H-M   'P 1'
#
loop_
_entity.id
_entity.type
_entity.pdbx_description
1 polymer ?
#
loop_
_entity_poly.entity_id
_entity_poly.type
_entity_poly.pdbx_seq_one_letter_code
_entity_poly.pdbx_strand_id
1 'polypeptide(L)' 'MRIEAEGWFARVFQHEFDHLNGIIYVDKLEFESRKEAFEVMEQLGWNKPGVSWLPGTDNLED' A
#
# COMPACT_ATOMS: atom_id res chain seq x y z
N MET A 1 3.57 1.43 26.75
CA MET A 1 4.08 0.13 26.25
C MET A 1 5.19 0.42 25.25
N ARG A 2 6.28 -0.34 25.25
CA ARG A 2 7.39 -0.22 24.28
C ARG A 2 7.60 -1.59 23.65
N ILE A 3 7.68 -1.63 22.33
CA ILE A 3 7.96 -2.83 21.55
C ILE A 3 9.21 -2.54 20.72
N GLU A 4 10.19 -3.44 20.77
CA GLU A 4 11.36 -3.42 19.90
C GLU A 4 11.16 -4.50 18.84
N ALA A 5 11.40 -4.14 17.59
CA ALA A 5 11.22 -5.02 16.44
C ALA A 5 12.36 -4.79 15.46
N GLU A 6 12.73 -5.84 14.74
CA GLU A 6 13.74 -5.81 13.71
C GLU A 6 13.28 -6.60 12.47
N GLY A 7 14.05 -6.49 11.38
CA GLY A 7 13.79 -7.22 10.13
C GLY A 7 12.37 -7.04 9.61
N TRP A 8 11.71 -8.15 9.32
CA TRP A 8 10.36 -8.17 8.76
C TRP A 8 9.32 -7.55 9.69
N PHE A 9 9.42 -7.81 10.99
CA PHE A 9 8.43 -7.30 11.95
C PHE A 9 8.52 -5.78 12.10
N ALA A 10 9.74 -5.24 12.09
CA ALA A 10 9.94 -3.80 12.02
C ALA A 10 9.36 -3.19 10.73
N ARG A 11 9.49 -3.88 9.59
CA ARG A 11 8.96 -3.40 8.31
C ARG A 11 7.42 -3.32 8.32
N VAL A 12 6.75 -4.35 8.85
CA VAL A 12 5.29 -4.34 9.00
C VAL A 12 4.86 -3.18 9.91
N PHE A 13 5.49 -3.01 11.07
CA PHE A 13 5.15 -1.88 11.94
C PHE A 13 5.32 -0.52 11.30
N GLN A 14 6.42 -0.32 10.55
CA GLN A 14 6.64 0.93 9.82
C GLN A 14 5.55 1.15 8.76
N HIS A 15 5.17 0.10 8.01
CA HIS A 15 4.10 0.17 7.02
C HIS A 15 2.74 0.53 7.65
N GLU A 16 2.34 -0.14 8.72
CA GLU A 16 1.08 0.15 9.41
C GLU A 16 1.08 1.56 10.02
N PHE A 17 2.24 2.01 10.52
CA PHE A 17 2.38 3.36 11.06
C PHE A 17 2.29 4.43 9.97
N ASP A 18 2.83 4.17 8.77
CA ASP A 18 2.73 5.09 7.62
C ASP A 18 1.28 5.34 7.22
N HIS A 19 0.42 4.32 7.25
CA HIS A 19 -1.02 4.46 6.97
C HIS A 19 -1.71 5.42 7.94
N LEU A 20 -1.28 5.47 9.22
CA LEU A 20 -1.81 6.43 10.20
C LEU A 20 -1.48 7.88 9.84
N ASN A 21 -0.46 8.09 9.00
CA ASN A 21 -0.06 9.40 8.50
C ASN A 21 -0.55 9.66 7.06
N GLY A 22 -1.40 8.78 6.52
CA GLY A 22 -1.89 8.87 5.15
C GLY A 22 -0.81 8.60 4.09
N ILE A 23 0.27 7.91 4.46
CA ILE A 23 1.36 7.52 3.56
C ILE A 23 1.17 6.05 3.21
N ILE A 24 1.25 5.72 1.92
CA ILE A 24 1.26 4.33 1.45
C ILE A 24 2.67 3.94 0.98
N TYR A 25 2.93 2.64 0.87
CA TYR A 25 4.27 2.14 0.51
C TYR A 25 4.81 2.70 -0.81
N VAL A 26 3.94 2.93 -1.80
CA VAL A 26 4.29 3.50 -3.12
C VAL A 26 4.95 4.88 -2.97
N ASP A 27 4.57 5.68 -1.96
CA ASP A 27 5.16 6.99 -1.70
C ASP A 27 6.63 6.92 -1.27
N LYS A 28 7.10 5.75 -0.84
CA LYS A 28 8.48 5.51 -0.38
C LYS A 28 9.37 4.86 -1.43
N LEU A 29 8.83 4.49 -2.59
CA LEU A 29 9.62 3.98 -3.70
C LEU A 29 10.51 5.07 -4.31
N GLU A 30 11.65 4.67 -4.86
CA GLU A 30 12.47 5.53 -5.72
C GLU A 30 11.67 6.00 -6.94
N PHE A 31 12.10 7.10 -7.55
CA PHE A 31 11.33 7.78 -8.59
C PHE A 31 10.85 6.85 -9.73
N GLU A 32 11.73 6.00 -10.25
CA GLU A 32 11.38 5.11 -11.38
C GLU A 32 10.33 4.07 -10.97
N SER A 33 10.54 3.35 -9.86
CA SER A 33 9.58 2.36 -9.37
C SER A 33 8.26 2.99 -8.91
N ARG A 34 8.31 4.22 -8.39
CA ARG A 34 7.10 4.98 -8.06
C ARG A 34 6.30 5.26 -9.33
N LYS A 35 6.96 5.76 -10.37
CA LYS A 35 6.33 6.04 -11.66
C LYS A 35 5.68 4.79 -12.25
N GLU A 36 6.40 3.66 -12.28
CA GLU A 36 5.86 2.37 -12.73
C GLU A 36 4.61 1.96 -11.92
N ALA A 37 4.64 2.10 -10.59
CA ALA A 37 3.49 1.79 -9.73
C ALA A 37 2.28 2.68 -10.04
N PHE A 38 2.48 3.98 -10.28
CA PHE A 38 1.39 4.88 -10.68
C PHE A 38 0.79 4.52 -12.04
N GLU A 39 1.61 4.15 -13.02
CA GLU A 39 1.14 3.70 -14.33
C GLU A 39 0.27 2.43 -14.20
N VAL A 40 0.68 1.47 -13.37
CA VAL A 40 -0.13 0.27 -13.08
C VAL A 40 -1.45 0.63 -12.38
N MET A 41 -1.40 1.51 -11.37
CA MET A 41 -2.61 1.95 -10.67
C MET A 41 -3.60 2.67 -11.58
N GLU A 42 -3.11 3.43 -12.57
CA GLU A 42 -3.95 4.07 -13.58
C GLU A 42 -4.59 3.04 -14.51
N GLN A 43 -3.80 2.09 -15.02
CA GLN A 43 -4.30 1.00 -15.90
C GLN A 43 -5.37 0.14 -15.22
N LEU A 44 -5.20 -0.15 -13.92
CA LEU A 44 -6.17 -0.91 -13.12
C LEU A 44 -7.30 -0.04 -12.57
N GLY A 45 -7.22 1.28 -12.75
CA GLY A 45 -8.22 2.23 -12.28
C GLY A 45 -8.32 2.33 -10.75
N TRP A 46 -7.22 2.06 -10.02
CA TRP A 46 -7.15 2.08 -8.54
C TRP A 46 -6.96 3.48 -7.95
N ASN A 47 -6.33 4.40 -8.67
CA ASN A 47 -6.01 5.75 -8.17
C ASN A 47 -7.18 6.76 -8.33
N LYS A 48 -8.39 6.36 -7.96
CA LYS A 48 -9.59 7.22 -8.02
C LYS A 48 -10.51 7.00 -6.82
N PRO A 49 -11.32 8.00 -6.43
CA PRO A 49 -12.28 7.82 -5.34
C PRO A 49 -13.29 6.71 -5.63
N GLY A 50 -13.74 6.02 -4.58
CA GLY A 50 -14.78 4.99 -4.67
C GLY A 50 -14.30 3.61 -5.13
N VAL A 51 -12.98 3.41 -5.26
CA VAL A 51 -12.42 2.07 -5.48
C VAL A 51 -12.24 1.39 -4.13
N SER A 52 -12.94 0.29 -3.94
CA SER A 52 -12.81 -0.56 -2.77
C SER A 52 -13.01 -2.01 -3.17
N TRP A 53 -12.41 -2.90 -2.39
CA TRP A 53 -12.64 -4.34 -2.49
C TRP A 53 -13.08 -4.86 -1.13
N LEU A 54 -14.09 -5.72 -1.11
CA LEU A 54 -14.60 -6.36 0.10
C LEU A 54 -14.11 -7.82 0.16
N PRO A 55 -13.19 -8.16 1.09
CA PRO A 55 -12.73 -9.53 1.28
C PRO A 55 -13.89 -10.50 1.51
N GLY A 56 -13.88 -11.61 0.75
CA GLY A 56 -14.87 -12.69 0.87
C GLY A 56 -16.21 -12.42 0.19
N THR A 57 -16.39 -11.28 -0.48
CA THR A 57 -17.56 -10.98 -1.33
C THR A 57 -17.16 -10.76 -2.78
N ASP A 58 -16.15 -9.93 -2.99
CA ASP A 58 -15.67 -9.59 -4.33
C ASP A 58 -14.56 -10.58 -4.76
N ASN A 59 -14.68 -11.14 -5.96
CA ASN A 59 -13.61 -11.94 -6.59
C ASN A 59 -12.78 -11.04 -7.51
N LEU A 60 -11.50 -10.84 -7.20
CA LEU A 60 -10.57 -10.02 -8.01
C LEU A 60 -9.84 -10.83 -9.08
N GLU A 61 -10.00 -12.15 -9.08
CA GLU A 61 -9.28 -13.10 -9.95
C GLU A 61 -10.14 -13.63 -11.12
N ASP A 62 -11.43 -13.23 -11.19
CA ASP A 62 -12.37 -13.55 -12.28
C ASP A 62 -12.32 -12.49 -13.39
#